data_AF-A0A928DYI2-F1
#
_entry.id   AF-A0A928DYI2-F1
#
_cell.length_a   1.000
_cell.length_b   1.000
_cell.length_c   1.000
_cell.angle_alpha   90.00
_cell.angle_beta   90.00
_cell.angle_gamma   90.00
#
_symmetry.space_group_name_H-M   'P 1'
#
loop_
_entity.id
_entity.type
_entity.pdbx_description
1 polymer ?
#
loop_
_entity_poly.entity_id
_entity_poly.type
_entity_poly.pdbx_seq_one_letter_code
_entity_poly.pdbx_strand_id
1 'polypeptide(L)' 'MKKIPMRRCLATNQSFPKKDLLRIVRTPEGEVKVDLTGK' A
#
# COMPACT_ATOMS: atom_id res chain seq x y z
N MET A 1 -15.98 9.58 13.53
CA MET A 1 -15.15 9.77 12.31
C MET A 1 -14.02 8.75 12.35
N LYS A 2 -13.93 7.80 11.41
CA LYS A 2 -12.80 6.83 11.40
C LYS A 2 -11.54 7.55 10.90
N LYS A 3 -10.43 7.46 11.65
CA LYS A 3 -9.14 8.01 11.20
C LYS A 3 -8.69 7.28 9.93
N ILE A 4 -8.36 8.03 8.89
CA ILE A 4 -7.77 7.47 7.67
C ILE A 4 -6.31 7.13 7.97
N PRO A 5 -5.88 5.86 7.81
CA PRO A 5 -4.48 5.52 8.02
C PRO A 5 -3.59 6.21 6.98
N MET A 6 -2.49 6.80 7.44
CA MET A 6 -1.41 7.27 6.58
C MET A 6 -0.36 6.16 6.45
N ARG A 7 0.20 5.99 5.26
CA ARG A 7 1.32 5.06 5.01
C ARG A 7 2.45 5.80 4.31
N ARG A 8 3.67 5.33 4.49
CA ARG A 8 4.85 5.87 3.82
C ARG A 8 5.02 5.23 2.44
N CYS A 9 5.15 6.04 1.41
CA CYS A 9 5.53 5.59 0.07
C CYS A 9 6.99 5.15 0.08
N LEU A 10 7.28 3.97 -0.47
CA LEU A 10 8.65 3.46 -0.55
C LEU A 10 9.50 4.22 -1.59
N ALA A 11 8.88 4.75 -2.65
CA ALA A 11 9.60 5.46 -3.70
C ALA A 11 9.99 6.90 -3.30
N THR A 12 9.07 7.65 -2.70
CA THR A 12 9.28 9.06 -2.36
C THR A 12 9.60 9.30 -0.89
N ASN A 13 9.46 8.28 -0.03
CA ASN A 13 9.63 8.37 1.43
C ASN A 13 8.68 9.33 2.16
N GLN A 14 7.64 9.83 1.48
CA GLN A 14 6.63 10.72 2.06
C GLN A 14 5.38 9.93 2.53
N SER A 15 4.59 10.54 3.40
CA SER A 15 3.36 9.95 3.94
C SER A 15 2.14 10.33 3.11
N PHE A 16 1.37 9.33 2.69
CA PHE A 16 0.13 9.51 1.92
C PHE A 16 -1.04 8.74 2.56
N PRO A 17 -2.29 9.18 2.33
CA PRO A 17 -3.49 8.44 2.76
C PRO A 17 -3.56 7.04 2.14
N LYS A 18 -4.16 6.07 2.87
CA LYS A 18 -4.30 4.66 2.40
C LYS A 18 -4.87 4.54 0.98
N LYS A 19 -5.85 5.38 0.62
CA LYS A 19 -6.57 5.31 -0.66
C LYS A 19 -5.74 5.80 -1.86
N ASP A 20 -4.68 6.57 -1.61
CA ASP A 20 -3.89 7.21 -2.66
C ASP A 20 -2.66 6.37 -3.04
N LEU A 21 -2.47 5.22 -2.37
CA LEU A 21 -1.31 4.36 -2.55
C LEU A 21 -1.69 3.06 -3.25
N LEU A 22 -0.87 2.68 -4.23
CA LEU A 22 -0.91 1.35 -4.83
C LEU A 22 -0.26 0.33 -3.88
N ARG A 23 -0.96 -0.78 -3.63
CA ARG A 23 -0.43 -1.87 -2.80
C ARG A 23 0.22 -2.94 -3.66
N ILE A 24 1.46 -3.28 -3.33
CA ILE A 24 2.21 -4.38 -3.92
C ILE A 24 2.51 -5.38 -2.80
N VAL A 25 2.25 -6.67 -3.05
CA VAL A 25 2.50 -7.76 -2.10
C VAL A 25 3.46 -8.77 -2.71
N ARG A 26 4.25 -9.42 -1.85
CA ARG A 26 5.09 -10.56 -2.22
C ARG A 26 4.47 -11.82 -1.62
N THR A 27 4.23 -12.83 -2.44
CA THR A 27 3.69 -14.11 -1.97
C THR A 27 4.79 -14.97 -1.32
N PRO A 28 4.43 -16.00 -0.53
CA PRO A 28 5.42 -16.94 0.03
C PRO A 28 6.27 -17.63 -1.04
N GLU A 29 5.72 -17.84 -2.24
CA GLU A 29 6.40 -18.41 -3.41
C GLU A 29 7.37 -17.41 -4.07
N GLY A 30 7.40 -16.17 -3.59
CA GLY A 30 8.30 -15.12 -4.05
C GLY A 30 7.74 -14.26 -5.18
N GLU A 31 6.51 -14.49 -5.63
CA GLU A 31 5.88 -13.72 -6.70
C GLU A 31 5.49 -12.32 -6.21
N VAL A 32 5.65 -11.31 -7.08
CA VAL A 32 5.24 -9.93 -6.82
C VAL A 32 3.91 -9.67 -7.53
N LYS A 33 2.88 -9.27 -6.76
CA LYS A 33 1.53 -9.00 -7.27
C LYS A 33 1.04 -7.63 -6.84
N VAL A 34 0.31 -6.98 -7.75
CA VAL A 34 -0.44 -5.75 -7.44
C VAL A 34 -1.75 -6.15 -6.77
N ASP A 35 -1.99 -5.63 -5.57
CA ASP A 35 -3.26 -5.83 -4.88
C ASP A 35 -4.24 -4.71 -5.23
N LEU A 36 -5.13 -5.01 -6.17
CA LEU A 36 -6.19 -4.10 -6.61
C LEU A 36 -7.36 -4.01 -5.61
N THR A 37 -7.45 -4.93 -4.63
CA THR A 37 -8.59 -4.97 -3.70
C THR A 37 -8.45 -3.98 -2.55
N GLY A 38 -7.23 -3.53 -2.24
CA GLY A 38 -6.98 -2.44 -1.29
C GLY A 38 -7.46 -2.70 0.15
N LYS A 39 -7.72 -3.97 0.51
CA LYS A 39 -8.12 -4.37 1.86
C LYS A 39 -7.04 -4.00 2.89
#